data_AF-F3UZS4-F1
#
_entry.id   AF-F3UZS4-F1
#
_cell.length_a   1.000
_cell.length_b   1.000
_cell.length_c   1.000
_cell.angle_alpha   90.00
_cell.angle_beta   90.00
_cell.angle_gamma   90.00
#
_symmetry.space_group_name_H-M   'P 1'
#
loop_
_entity.id
_entity.type
_entity.pdbx_description
1 polymer ?
#
loop_
_entity_poly.entity_id
_entity_poly.type
_entity_poly.pdbx_seq_one_letter_code
_entity_poly.pdbx_strand_id
1 'polypeptide(L)'
;MSDSVNNVNNEESVEKVENKPVEEVKSTDYKQVQDNQSKEVVEKGNTEPVKNETAASQAQQFDAQQVVEKAKGLFATKRKEVIAALVTLAVIVGAFIGYNVIQSQPKSLIDIVKVEFSGYDGSGTVTYNSQDITEKVAELSYQRAGFNKEQATGLAKRDSITYAQVSGDTKLASKLVQAEAMINSVHYEFDKTTGLKNGDKITFTVTTSSKNSPFKAEKKTFEVKDLKDYEKVSAADLLKETPVTFSGFNGYGTISIDKNDDDETYFDFENGKRPTNLKNGDKVTLAVSSDYIDTLKSSGKMVDSKTVEVTVEGLKELKDVKNFADLLKKNEDYSKSEHKNDSFNTYVLESQGSYLKVIPGEDKTSTGKIALITVYKVTHTGIGGSTDVRYKYYGYEAYLLKDGNLDLETAEKISSWGTQDYEGLKAELATDGYKEYSEKSN
;
A
#
# COMPACT_ATOMS: atom_id res chain seq x y z
N MET A 1 27.45 46.49 -41.80
CA MET A 1 27.72 46.06 -43.18
C MET A 1 27.41 44.58 -43.25
N SER A 2 26.53 44.04 -44.08
CA SER A 2 25.47 44.56 -44.97
C SER A 2 24.90 43.33 -45.69
N ASP A 3 23.62 43.14 -46.01
CA ASP A 3 22.34 43.81 -45.70
C ASP A 3 21.25 42.70 -45.83
N SER A 4 20.29 42.54 -44.90
CA SER A 4 19.00 43.27 -44.75
C SER A 4 17.90 42.87 -45.77
N VAL A 5 16.70 42.50 -45.25
CA VAL A 5 15.37 42.43 -45.93
C VAL A 5 15.16 41.26 -46.92
N ASN A 6 14.02 40.52 -47.04
CA ASN A 6 12.80 40.14 -46.26
C ASN A 6 12.13 38.97 -47.09
N ASN A 7 10.89 38.44 -47.02
CA ASN A 7 9.58 38.54 -46.31
C ASN A 7 8.80 37.22 -46.69
N VAL A 8 7.70 36.71 -46.10
CA VAL A 8 6.93 36.88 -44.85
C VAL A 8 5.92 35.68 -44.71
N ASN A 9 5.22 35.54 -43.57
CA ASN A 9 4.01 34.72 -43.27
C ASN A 9 3.72 33.37 -43.98
N ASN A 10 3.43 32.34 -43.17
CA ASN A 10 2.06 31.81 -43.11
C ASN A 10 1.73 31.35 -41.67
N GLU A 11 0.49 31.54 -41.22
CA GLU A 11 -0.01 31.11 -39.90
C GLU A 11 -0.91 29.87 -40.02
N GLU A 12 -1.23 29.28 -38.86
CA GLU A 12 -2.17 28.16 -38.66
C GLU A 12 -1.82 26.82 -39.35
N SER A 13 -2.14 25.64 -38.79
CA SER A 13 -2.92 25.32 -37.57
C SER A 13 -2.31 24.10 -36.86
N VAL A 14 -2.46 24.03 -35.53
CA VAL A 14 -2.21 22.82 -34.74
C VAL A 14 -3.54 22.31 -34.21
N GLU A 15 -4.03 21.24 -34.82
CA GLU A 15 -5.31 20.63 -34.46
C GLU A 15 -5.25 19.95 -33.08
N LYS A 16 -6.34 20.05 -32.31
CA LYS A 16 -6.43 19.44 -30.98
C LYS A 16 -6.48 17.91 -31.10
N VAL A 17 -5.56 17.21 -30.43
CA VAL A 17 -5.72 15.77 -30.20
C VAL A 17 -6.89 15.57 -29.22
N GLU A 18 -8.00 15.08 -29.74
CA GLU A 18 -9.21 14.75 -28.97
C GLU A 18 -8.99 13.44 -28.19
N ASN A 19 -8.75 13.54 -26.88
CA ASN A 19 -8.71 12.37 -26.01
C ASN A 19 -10.10 11.75 -25.87
N LYS A 20 -10.39 10.73 -26.69
CA LYS A 20 -11.56 9.86 -26.49
C LYS A 20 -11.42 9.03 -25.20
N PRO A 21 -12.53 8.77 -24.49
CA PRO A 21 -12.51 7.94 -23.28
C PRO A 21 -12.21 6.47 -23.64
N VAL A 22 -11.46 5.80 -22.77
CA VAL A 22 -11.28 4.34 -22.80
C VAL A 22 -12.47 3.68 -22.11
N GLU A 23 -13.06 2.66 -22.74
CA GLU A 23 -14.22 1.97 -22.17
C GLU A 23 -13.87 1.10 -20.95
N GLU A 24 -14.76 1.12 -19.96
CA GLU A 24 -14.60 0.45 -18.66
C GLU A 24 -14.99 -1.04 -18.76
N VAL A 25 -14.01 -1.92 -19.02
CA VAL A 25 -14.25 -3.38 -19.08
C VAL A 25 -14.34 -3.97 -17.67
N LYS A 26 -15.57 -4.27 -17.23
CA LYS A 26 -15.87 -4.88 -15.92
C LYS A 26 -15.50 -6.37 -15.90
N SER A 27 -14.92 -6.83 -14.79
CA SER A 27 -14.51 -8.22 -14.59
C SER A 27 -15.06 -8.81 -13.30
N THR A 28 -16.09 -9.65 -13.46
CA THR A 28 -16.73 -10.56 -12.50
C THR A 28 -17.36 -11.69 -13.32
N ASP A 29 -17.51 -12.93 -12.87
CA ASP A 29 -17.26 -13.57 -11.57
C ASP A 29 -16.86 -15.04 -11.83
N TYR A 30 -16.00 -15.65 -10.98
CA TYR A 30 -15.88 -17.11 -10.91
C TYR A 30 -15.63 -17.59 -9.48
N LYS A 31 -16.69 -18.05 -8.81
CA LYS A 31 -16.60 -18.85 -7.58
C LYS A 31 -16.74 -20.33 -7.93
N GLN A 32 -15.80 -21.15 -7.45
CA GLN A 32 -16.03 -22.58 -7.31
C GLN A 32 -16.82 -22.85 -6.02
N VAL A 33 -17.65 -23.90 -6.03
CA VAL A 33 -18.22 -24.52 -4.82
C VAL A 33 -17.99 -26.03 -4.95
N GLN A 34 -17.74 -26.68 -3.82
CA GLN A 34 -17.24 -28.05 -3.70
C GLN A 34 -18.17 -28.82 -2.76
N ASP A 35 -18.68 -29.99 -3.19
CA ASP A 35 -19.24 -31.07 -2.33
C ASP A 35 -19.85 -32.20 -3.20
N ASN A 36 -20.06 -33.45 -2.76
CA ASN A 36 -19.70 -34.13 -1.49
C ASN A 36 -19.42 -35.65 -1.73
N GLN A 37 -19.34 -36.48 -0.68
CA GLN A 37 -18.83 -37.86 -0.66
C GLN A 37 -19.84 -39.02 -0.90
N SER A 38 -19.25 -40.21 -1.17
CA SER A 38 -19.54 -41.54 -0.53
C SER A 38 -20.51 -42.59 -1.13
N LYS A 39 -19.94 -43.82 -1.23
CA LYS A 39 -20.48 -45.18 -0.93
C LYS A 39 -21.42 -45.97 -1.89
N GLU A 40 -20.81 -47.00 -2.50
CA GLU A 40 -21.03 -48.46 -2.21
C GLU A 40 -22.18 -49.26 -2.91
N VAL A 41 -21.97 -50.60 -3.01
CA VAL A 41 -22.88 -51.72 -3.40
C VAL A 41 -22.94 -52.19 -4.89
N VAL A 42 -22.26 -53.34 -5.15
CA VAL A 42 -22.66 -54.62 -5.83
C VAL A 42 -23.94 -54.60 -6.72
N GLU A 43 -24.00 -55.12 -7.97
CA GLU A 43 -23.87 -56.56 -8.35
C GLU A 43 -23.57 -56.83 -9.87
N LYS A 44 -23.34 -58.12 -10.19
CA LYS A 44 -23.06 -58.85 -11.46
C LYS A 44 -23.77 -58.37 -12.75
N GLY A 45 -23.07 -58.54 -13.87
CA GLY A 45 -23.63 -58.70 -15.23
C GLY A 45 -22.57 -59.20 -16.22
N ASN A 46 -22.85 -60.22 -17.04
CA ASN A 46 -21.85 -60.89 -17.89
C ASN A 46 -22.35 -61.12 -19.32
N THR A 47 -21.60 -60.66 -20.34
CA THR A 47 -21.41 -61.34 -21.65
C THR A 47 -20.32 -60.66 -22.51
N GLU A 48 -19.46 -61.49 -23.10
CA GLU A 48 -18.51 -61.24 -24.20
C GLU A 48 -19.20 -61.24 -25.60
N PRO A 49 -18.48 -61.14 -26.75
CA PRO A 49 -17.35 -60.27 -27.12
C PRO A 49 -17.50 -59.63 -28.52
N VAL A 50 -16.54 -58.79 -28.95
CA VAL A 50 -16.17 -58.64 -30.38
C VAL A 50 -14.65 -58.66 -30.53
N LYS A 51 -14.14 -59.42 -31.51
CA LYS A 51 -12.74 -59.40 -31.96
C LYS A 51 -12.64 -58.79 -33.36
N ASN A 52 -11.52 -58.11 -33.63
CA ASN A 52 -10.55 -58.43 -34.70
C ASN A 52 -9.47 -57.32 -34.68
N GLU A 53 -8.19 -57.66 -34.45
CA GLU A 53 -7.18 -58.15 -35.41
C GLU A 53 -6.67 -57.09 -36.41
N THR A 54 -5.43 -57.09 -36.91
CA THR A 54 -4.10 -57.53 -36.40
C THR A 54 -3.06 -56.98 -37.38
N ALA A 55 -1.98 -56.34 -36.91
CA ALA A 55 -0.74 -56.14 -37.68
C ALA A 55 0.44 -55.94 -36.71
N ALA A 56 1.56 -56.63 -36.92
CA ALA A 56 2.66 -56.68 -35.95
C ALA A 56 4.05 -56.84 -36.59
N SER A 57 5.06 -56.22 -35.98
CA SER A 57 6.50 -56.49 -36.18
C SER A 57 7.30 -55.71 -35.11
N GLN A 58 8.32 -56.22 -34.44
CA GLN A 58 8.81 -57.60 -34.27
C GLN A 58 9.53 -57.66 -32.91
N ALA A 59 9.39 -58.77 -32.18
CA ALA A 59 10.20 -59.06 -30.99
C ALA A 59 10.46 -60.57 -30.91
N GLN A 60 11.68 -60.97 -30.55
CA GLN A 60 12.05 -62.38 -30.47
C GLN A 60 11.29 -63.05 -29.31
N GLN A 61 10.36 -63.96 -29.63
CA GLN A 61 9.63 -64.69 -28.61
C GLN A 61 10.56 -65.63 -27.84
N PHE A 62 10.55 -65.49 -26.51
CA PHE A 62 11.16 -66.44 -25.60
C PHE A 62 10.29 -67.70 -25.57
N ASP A 63 10.78 -68.81 -26.12
CA ASP A 63 10.05 -70.09 -26.12
C ASP A 63 10.00 -70.70 -24.71
N ALA A 64 8.97 -70.31 -23.96
CA ALA A 64 8.69 -70.84 -22.64
C ALA A 64 8.39 -72.35 -22.64
N GLN A 65 7.93 -72.93 -23.76
CA GLN A 65 7.63 -74.36 -23.83
C GLN A 65 8.92 -75.19 -23.87
N GLN A 66 9.94 -74.76 -24.63
CA GLN A 66 11.28 -75.38 -24.56
C GLN A 66 11.92 -75.31 -23.17
N VAL A 67 11.73 -74.20 -22.44
CA VAL A 67 12.23 -74.07 -21.07
C VAL A 67 11.49 -75.01 -20.13
N VAL A 68 10.16 -75.13 -20.26
CA VAL A 68 9.33 -76.06 -19.48
C VAL A 68 9.68 -77.53 -19.77
N GLU A 69 9.90 -77.92 -21.03
CA GLU A 69 10.33 -79.28 -21.39
C GLU A 69 11.70 -79.62 -20.79
N LYS A 70 12.69 -78.72 -20.91
CA LYS A 70 14.02 -78.91 -20.30
C LYS A 70 13.93 -78.97 -18.76
N ALA A 71 13.05 -78.18 -18.15
CA ALA A 71 12.81 -78.22 -16.71
C ALA A 71 12.17 -79.55 -16.24
N LYS A 72 11.18 -80.09 -16.97
CA LYS A 72 10.57 -81.41 -16.67
C LYS A 72 11.62 -82.52 -16.57
N GLY A 73 12.60 -82.53 -17.48
CA GLY A 73 13.71 -83.50 -17.47
C GLY A 73 14.58 -83.41 -16.21
N LEU A 74 14.84 -82.21 -15.70
CA LEU A 74 15.60 -81.97 -14.47
C LEU A 74 14.81 -82.30 -13.18
N PHE A 75 13.49 -82.07 -13.18
CA PHE A 75 12.62 -82.41 -12.04
C PHE A 75 12.38 -83.92 -11.84
N ALA A 76 12.87 -84.77 -12.74
CA ALA A 76 12.79 -86.23 -12.60
C ALA A 76 13.83 -86.81 -11.62
N THR A 77 15.06 -86.27 -11.57
CA THR A 77 16.22 -86.95 -10.97
C THR A 77 16.80 -86.30 -9.71
N LYS A 78 16.56 -85.00 -9.44
CA LYS A 78 17.22 -84.25 -8.34
C LYS A 78 16.27 -83.38 -7.48
N ARG A 79 15.05 -83.82 -7.24
CA ARG A 79 13.95 -83.01 -6.63
C ARG A 79 14.29 -82.21 -5.37
N LYS A 80 15.02 -82.76 -4.38
CA LYS A 80 15.24 -82.08 -3.10
C LYS A 80 16.22 -80.90 -3.18
N GLU A 81 17.29 -81.02 -3.95
CA GLU A 81 18.33 -80.00 -4.09
C GLU A 81 17.84 -78.79 -4.89
N VAL A 82 17.09 -79.03 -5.99
CA VAL A 82 16.57 -77.99 -6.88
C VAL A 82 15.53 -77.10 -6.19
N ILE A 83 14.65 -77.68 -5.36
CA ILE A 83 13.59 -76.91 -4.66
C ILE A 83 14.20 -75.97 -3.61
N ALA A 84 15.21 -76.41 -2.86
CA ALA A 84 15.89 -75.56 -1.87
C ALA A 84 16.59 -74.36 -2.52
N ALA A 85 17.25 -74.57 -3.66
CA ALA A 85 17.87 -73.49 -4.42
C ALA A 85 16.84 -72.47 -4.93
N LEU A 86 15.71 -72.93 -5.49
CA LEU A 86 14.65 -72.05 -6.01
C LEU A 86 13.96 -71.22 -4.91
N VAL A 87 13.66 -71.81 -3.75
CA VAL A 87 13.09 -71.07 -2.61
C VAL A 87 14.07 -70.02 -2.10
N THR A 88 15.36 -70.35 -2.00
CA THR A 88 16.40 -69.40 -1.55
C THR A 88 16.53 -68.24 -2.53
N LEU A 89 16.53 -68.51 -3.84
CA LEU A 89 16.56 -67.49 -4.89
C LEU A 89 15.30 -66.61 -4.84
N ALA A 90 14.11 -67.19 -4.64
CA ALA A 90 12.86 -66.44 -4.52
C ALA A 90 12.81 -65.54 -3.28
N VAL A 91 13.39 -65.95 -2.15
CA VAL A 91 13.53 -65.11 -0.95
C VAL A 91 14.55 -63.99 -1.17
N ILE A 92 15.68 -64.25 -1.85
CA ILE A 92 16.66 -63.21 -2.20
C ILE A 92 16.04 -62.19 -3.16
N VAL A 93 15.34 -62.63 -4.20
CA VAL A 93 14.63 -61.76 -5.15
C VAL A 93 13.49 -60.99 -4.47
N GLY A 94 12.72 -61.65 -3.59
CA GLY A 94 11.66 -61.00 -2.81
C GLY A 94 12.19 -59.95 -1.84
N ALA A 95 13.31 -60.22 -1.16
CA ALA A 95 13.98 -59.25 -0.31
C ALA A 95 14.61 -58.10 -1.12
N PHE A 96 15.23 -58.39 -2.26
CA PHE A 96 15.82 -57.38 -3.14
C PHE A 96 14.74 -56.47 -3.75
N ILE A 97 13.62 -57.02 -4.22
CA ILE A 97 12.47 -56.25 -4.70
C ILE A 97 11.84 -55.45 -3.55
N GLY A 98 11.57 -56.07 -2.39
CA GLY A 98 10.98 -55.39 -1.23
C GLY A 98 11.83 -54.22 -0.72
N TYR A 99 13.14 -54.42 -0.61
CA TYR A 99 14.09 -53.37 -0.21
C TYR A 99 14.15 -52.22 -1.24
N ASN A 100 14.25 -52.54 -2.54
CA ASN A 100 14.22 -51.53 -3.60
C ASN A 100 12.87 -50.79 -3.67
N VAL A 101 11.74 -51.45 -3.40
CA VAL A 101 10.40 -50.82 -3.37
C VAL A 101 10.27 -49.85 -2.20
N ILE A 102 10.73 -50.21 -1.00
CA ILE A 102 10.71 -49.32 0.18
C ILE A 102 11.67 -48.13 0.00
N GLN A 103 12.85 -48.34 -0.59
CA GLN A 103 13.71 -47.21 -0.98
C GLN A 103 13.08 -46.34 -2.08
N SER A 104 12.33 -46.93 -3.01
CA SER A 104 11.70 -46.25 -4.15
C SER A 104 10.47 -45.39 -3.84
N GLN A 105 9.87 -45.50 -2.65
CA GLN A 105 8.73 -44.64 -2.31
C GLN A 105 9.17 -43.17 -2.11
N PRO A 106 8.44 -42.18 -2.66
CA PRO A 106 8.76 -40.77 -2.50
C PRO A 106 8.82 -40.37 -1.02
N LYS A 107 9.84 -39.60 -0.65
CA LYS A 107 10.08 -39.20 0.75
C LYS A 107 9.28 -37.97 1.13
N SER A 108 8.92 -37.90 2.41
CA SER A 108 8.51 -36.66 3.05
C SER A 108 9.71 -35.71 3.13
N LEU A 109 9.48 -34.43 2.85
CA LEU A 109 10.38 -33.34 3.29
C LEU A 109 9.87 -32.72 4.59
N ILE A 110 8.59 -32.88 4.90
CA ILE A 110 7.93 -31.99 5.84
C ILE A 110 8.17 -32.33 7.32
N ASP A 111 8.77 -33.50 7.56
CA ASP A 111 9.30 -33.92 8.86
C ASP A 111 10.67 -33.30 9.20
N ILE A 112 11.44 -32.83 8.19
CA ILE A 112 12.75 -32.18 8.41
C ILE A 112 12.67 -30.64 8.46
N VAL A 113 11.50 -30.06 8.13
CA VAL A 113 11.27 -28.60 8.18
C VAL A 113 11.19 -28.13 9.64
N LYS A 114 12.20 -27.36 10.03
CA LYS A 114 12.28 -26.58 11.28
C LYS A 114 12.02 -25.11 10.93
N VAL A 115 11.23 -24.43 11.76
CA VAL A 115 10.94 -23.00 11.63
C VAL A 115 11.39 -22.24 12.87
N GLU A 116 11.80 -21.00 12.67
CA GLU A 116 12.07 -20.04 13.72
C GLU A 116 11.28 -18.76 13.40
N PHE A 117 10.65 -18.16 14.41
CA PHE A 117 9.88 -16.92 14.28
C PHE A 117 10.65 -15.77 14.92
N SER A 118 10.63 -14.59 14.30
CA SER A 118 11.37 -13.42 14.80
C SER A 118 10.67 -12.10 14.48
N GLY A 119 11.02 -11.04 15.20
CA GLY A 119 10.38 -9.72 15.08
C GLY A 119 9.27 -9.50 16.10
N TYR A 120 8.28 -8.69 15.73
CA TYR A 120 7.17 -8.27 16.59
C TYR A 120 5.81 -8.71 16.03
N ASP A 121 4.77 -8.77 16.86
CA ASP A 121 3.42 -9.10 16.43
C ASP A 121 2.89 -8.06 15.41
N GLY A 122 2.59 -8.53 14.20
CA GLY A 122 2.16 -7.71 13.06
C GLY A 122 3.27 -7.37 12.07
N SER A 123 4.54 -7.58 12.43
CA SER A 123 5.71 -7.38 11.55
C SER A 123 6.63 -8.60 11.45
N GLY A 124 6.30 -9.68 12.17
CA GLY A 124 7.16 -10.84 12.34
C GLY A 124 7.49 -11.58 11.05
N THR A 125 8.56 -12.38 11.09
CA THR A 125 9.08 -13.16 9.97
C THR A 125 9.26 -14.62 10.36
N VAL A 126 9.28 -15.50 9.37
CA VAL A 126 9.69 -16.90 9.52
C VAL A 126 11.00 -17.14 8.78
N THR A 127 11.96 -17.75 9.48
CA THR A 127 13.12 -18.42 8.88
C THR A 127 12.95 -19.93 9.00
N TYR A 128 13.62 -20.68 8.14
CA TYR A 128 13.57 -22.14 8.17
C TYR A 128 14.89 -22.72 7.66
N ASN A 129 15.13 -24.02 7.90
CA ASN A 129 16.35 -24.72 7.50
C ASN A 129 16.39 -25.04 5.99
N SER A 130 16.28 -24.02 5.15
CA SER A 130 16.26 -24.10 3.69
C SER A 130 17.50 -24.77 3.09
N GLN A 131 18.68 -24.58 3.69
CA GLN A 131 19.90 -25.28 3.27
C GLN A 131 19.86 -26.79 3.58
N ASP A 132 19.46 -27.19 4.80
CA ASP A 132 19.27 -28.62 5.15
C ASP A 132 18.33 -29.31 4.13
N ILE A 133 17.22 -28.63 3.79
CA ILE A 133 16.21 -29.12 2.83
C ILE A 133 16.80 -29.17 1.42
N THR A 134 17.54 -28.15 0.99
CA THR A 134 18.22 -28.13 -0.33
C THR A 134 19.23 -29.26 -0.46
N GLU A 135 20.09 -29.45 0.54
CA GLU A 135 21.06 -30.55 0.57
C GLU A 135 20.35 -31.91 0.59
N LYS A 136 19.23 -32.05 1.31
CA LYS A 136 18.45 -33.30 1.34
C LYS A 136 17.73 -33.59 0.02
N VAL A 137 17.18 -32.58 -0.65
CA VAL A 137 16.60 -32.67 -1.99
C VAL A 137 17.64 -33.13 -3.00
N ALA A 138 18.85 -32.57 -2.93
CA ALA A 138 19.97 -32.96 -3.77
C ALA A 138 20.46 -34.38 -3.48
N GLU A 139 20.78 -34.71 -2.22
CA GLU A 139 21.33 -36.02 -1.81
C GLU A 139 20.44 -37.19 -2.26
N LEU A 140 19.13 -37.09 -1.99
CA LEU A 140 18.18 -38.14 -2.35
C LEU A 140 17.93 -38.21 -3.87
N SER A 141 18.00 -37.09 -4.60
CA SER A 141 17.90 -37.09 -6.06
C SER A 141 19.12 -37.73 -6.72
N TYR A 142 20.33 -37.47 -6.20
CA TYR A 142 21.55 -38.14 -6.65
C TYR A 142 21.53 -39.64 -6.32
N GLN A 143 21.08 -40.05 -5.13
CA GLN A 143 20.87 -41.46 -4.79
C GLN A 143 19.82 -42.10 -5.71
N ARG A 144 18.74 -41.37 -6.07
CA ARG A 144 17.69 -41.85 -6.98
C ARG A 144 18.16 -42.02 -8.43
N ALA A 145 19.09 -41.19 -8.90
CA ALA A 145 19.80 -41.37 -10.17
C ALA A 145 20.89 -42.48 -10.11
N GLY A 146 21.12 -43.09 -8.95
CA GLY A 146 22.03 -44.21 -8.77
C GLY A 146 23.49 -43.81 -8.57
N PHE A 147 23.76 -42.68 -7.92
CA PHE A 147 25.06 -42.42 -7.30
C PHE A 147 25.21 -43.17 -5.98
N ASN A 148 26.45 -43.45 -5.56
CA ASN A 148 26.68 -43.98 -4.21
C ASN A 148 26.48 -42.88 -3.14
N LYS A 149 26.49 -43.25 -1.86
CA LYS A 149 26.18 -42.33 -0.77
C LYS A 149 27.20 -41.20 -0.66
N GLU A 150 28.46 -41.51 -0.87
CA GLU A 150 29.60 -40.61 -0.78
C GLU A 150 29.53 -39.55 -1.89
N GLN A 151 29.33 -39.99 -3.14
CA GLN A 151 29.10 -39.13 -4.31
C GLN A 151 27.87 -38.24 -4.11
N ALA A 152 26.73 -38.82 -3.71
CA ALA A 152 25.50 -38.06 -3.50
C ALA A 152 25.65 -37.01 -2.39
N THR A 153 26.39 -37.30 -1.33
CA THR A 153 26.70 -36.35 -0.25
C THR A 153 27.62 -35.23 -0.73
N GLY A 154 28.68 -35.55 -1.48
CA GLY A 154 29.61 -34.57 -2.04
C GLY A 154 28.92 -33.64 -3.04
N LEU A 155 28.14 -34.19 -3.97
CA LEU A 155 27.38 -33.42 -4.96
C LEU A 155 26.31 -32.53 -4.31
N ALA A 156 25.59 -33.02 -3.29
CA ALA A 156 24.63 -32.21 -2.53
C ALA A 156 25.31 -31.02 -1.84
N LYS A 157 26.51 -31.22 -1.30
CA LYS A 157 27.35 -30.19 -0.67
C LYS A 157 28.19 -29.37 -1.66
N ARG A 158 27.97 -29.54 -2.97
CA ARG A 158 28.63 -28.83 -4.07
C ARG A 158 30.17 -29.01 -4.06
N ASP A 159 30.66 -30.15 -3.56
CA ASP A 159 32.08 -30.47 -3.53
C ASP A 159 32.66 -30.54 -4.95
N SER A 160 33.69 -29.74 -5.21
CA SER A 160 34.28 -29.56 -6.53
C SER A 160 35.07 -30.78 -6.98
N ILE A 161 35.67 -31.53 -6.06
CA ILE A 161 36.44 -32.75 -6.36
C ILE A 161 35.47 -33.85 -6.80
N THR A 162 34.41 -34.09 -6.04
CA THR A 162 33.34 -35.03 -6.39
C THR A 162 32.69 -34.64 -7.71
N TYR A 163 32.33 -33.37 -7.90
CA TYR A 163 31.72 -32.91 -9.16
C TYR A 163 32.63 -33.15 -10.38
N ALA A 164 33.94 -32.88 -10.27
CA ALA A 164 34.90 -33.13 -11.35
C ALA A 164 35.06 -34.63 -11.66
N GLN A 165 35.14 -35.48 -10.64
CA GLN A 165 35.18 -36.94 -10.81
C GLN A 165 33.92 -37.50 -11.48
N VAL A 166 32.75 -36.97 -11.11
CA VAL A 166 31.45 -37.46 -11.59
C VAL A 166 31.14 -36.96 -13.00
N SER A 167 31.52 -35.73 -13.35
CA SER A 167 31.31 -35.17 -14.69
C SER A 167 32.30 -35.69 -15.75
N GLY A 168 33.48 -36.18 -15.33
CA GLY A 168 34.47 -36.78 -16.23
C GLY A 168 34.13 -38.17 -16.79
N ASP A 169 33.24 -38.93 -16.13
CA ASP A 169 32.75 -40.23 -16.63
C ASP A 169 31.44 -40.05 -17.40
N THR A 170 31.39 -40.49 -18.65
CA THR A 170 30.24 -40.29 -19.55
C THR A 170 28.94 -40.97 -19.07
N LYS A 171 29.04 -42.09 -18.34
CA LYS A 171 27.88 -42.76 -17.75
C LYS A 171 27.39 -42.00 -16.52
N LEU A 172 28.31 -41.52 -15.68
CA LEU A 172 27.97 -40.72 -14.50
C LEU A 172 27.43 -39.34 -14.86
N ALA A 173 27.95 -38.67 -15.90
CA ALA A 173 27.42 -37.42 -16.42
C ALA A 173 25.94 -37.54 -16.84
N SER A 174 25.54 -38.65 -17.48
CA SER A 174 24.13 -38.87 -17.81
C SER A 174 23.20 -39.09 -16.60
N LYS A 175 23.76 -39.49 -15.44
CA LYS A 175 23.04 -39.53 -14.16
C LYS A 175 22.95 -38.16 -13.48
N LEU A 176 23.94 -37.27 -13.66
CA LEU A 176 23.85 -35.89 -13.16
C LEU A 176 22.63 -35.18 -13.75
N VAL A 177 22.47 -35.23 -15.08
CA VAL A 177 21.31 -34.63 -15.79
C VAL A 177 19.98 -35.19 -15.28
N GLN A 178 19.92 -36.49 -14.96
CA GLN A 178 18.72 -37.11 -14.36
C GLN A 178 18.46 -36.63 -12.93
N ALA A 179 19.50 -36.50 -12.10
CA ALA A 179 19.38 -35.99 -10.74
C ALA A 179 18.99 -34.50 -10.73
N GLU A 180 19.58 -33.67 -11.59
CA GLU A 180 19.23 -32.26 -11.77
C GLU A 180 17.77 -32.10 -12.20
N ALA A 181 17.28 -32.93 -13.14
CA ALA A 181 15.88 -32.96 -13.52
C ALA A 181 14.95 -33.39 -12.36
N MET A 182 15.40 -34.25 -11.44
CA MET A 182 14.66 -34.58 -10.22
C MET A 182 14.65 -33.42 -9.22
N ILE A 183 15.80 -32.80 -8.95
CA ILE A 183 15.94 -31.63 -8.06
C ILE A 183 15.03 -30.50 -8.54
N ASN A 184 15.14 -30.13 -9.82
CA ASN A 184 14.35 -29.08 -10.45
C ASN A 184 12.85 -29.43 -10.60
N SER A 185 12.46 -30.69 -10.34
CA SER A 185 11.05 -31.09 -10.31
C SER A 185 10.37 -30.88 -8.96
N VAL A 186 11.12 -30.51 -7.92
CA VAL A 186 10.61 -30.24 -6.57
C VAL A 186 10.59 -28.73 -6.32
N HIS A 187 9.47 -28.20 -5.86
CA HIS A 187 9.37 -26.84 -5.37
C HIS A 187 8.76 -26.82 -3.97
N TYR A 188 9.25 -25.92 -3.12
CA TYR A 188 8.74 -25.77 -1.76
C TYR A 188 8.80 -24.31 -1.30
N GLU A 189 7.75 -23.88 -0.60
CA GLU A 189 7.54 -22.48 -0.23
C GLU A 189 6.63 -22.37 1.03
N PHE A 190 6.60 -21.16 1.61
CA PHE A 190 5.59 -20.76 2.59
C PHE A 190 4.60 -19.80 1.92
N ASP A 191 3.31 -19.96 2.23
CA ASP A 191 2.24 -19.04 1.81
C ASP A 191 2.40 -17.59 2.32
N LYS A 192 3.06 -17.40 3.47
CA LYS A 192 3.38 -16.10 4.06
C LYS A 192 4.68 -16.17 4.85
N THR A 193 5.61 -15.25 4.60
CA THR A 193 6.94 -15.23 5.26
C THR A 193 7.21 -13.99 6.13
N THR A 194 6.43 -12.92 5.99
CA THR A 194 6.60 -11.63 6.68
C THR A 194 5.24 -11.06 7.12
N GLY A 195 5.24 -10.04 7.99
CA GLY A 195 4.01 -9.46 8.54
C GLY A 195 3.20 -10.43 9.41
N LEU A 196 3.90 -11.36 10.06
CA LEU A 196 3.32 -12.41 10.89
C LEU A 196 2.84 -11.89 12.25
N LYS A 197 1.85 -12.58 12.81
CA LYS A 197 1.23 -12.33 14.13
C LYS A 197 1.26 -13.59 14.99
N ASN A 198 1.25 -13.47 16.32
CA ASN A 198 1.07 -14.64 17.18
C ASN A 198 -0.31 -15.27 16.91
N GLY A 199 -0.34 -16.58 16.70
CA GLY A 199 -1.54 -17.32 16.28
C GLY A 199 -1.83 -17.32 14.77
N ASP A 200 -1.05 -16.62 13.93
CA ASP A 200 -1.09 -16.81 12.48
C ASP A 200 -0.82 -18.28 12.15
N LYS A 201 -1.45 -18.78 11.08
CA LYS A 201 -1.25 -20.13 10.56
C LYS A 201 -0.68 -20.05 9.15
N ILE A 202 0.61 -20.36 9.03
CA ILE A 202 1.33 -20.38 7.75
C ILE A 202 1.53 -21.82 7.28
N THR A 203 1.52 -22.05 5.98
CA THR A 203 1.58 -23.38 5.37
C THR A 203 2.86 -23.53 4.56
N PHE A 204 3.75 -24.41 5.00
CA PHE A 204 4.80 -24.93 4.13
C PHE A 204 4.17 -25.93 3.16
N THR A 205 4.39 -25.72 1.87
CA THR A 205 3.87 -26.57 0.80
C THR A 205 5.02 -27.15 0.00
N VAL A 206 4.97 -28.45 -0.29
CA VAL A 206 5.88 -29.17 -1.18
C VAL A 206 5.10 -29.62 -2.40
N THR A 207 5.54 -29.21 -3.59
CA THR A 207 4.95 -29.59 -4.87
C THR A 207 5.97 -30.30 -5.75
N THR A 208 5.48 -31.12 -6.68
CA THR A 208 6.32 -31.89 -7.60
C THR A 208 5.76 -31.90 -9.02
N SER A 209 6.53 -31.44 -10.01
CA SER A 209 6.13 -31.45 -11.42
C SER A 209 6.34 -32.81 -12.09
N SER A 210 7.13 -33.71 -11.49
CA SER A 210 7.42 -35.05 -12.00
C SER A 210 6.64 -36.15 -11.28
N LYS A 211 5.94 -37.01 -12.04
CA LYS A 211 5.31 -38.25 -11.52
C LYS A 211 6.32 -39.26 -10.93
N ASN A 212 7.60 -39.12 -11.27
CA ASN A 212 8.69 -39.98 -10.80
C ASN A 212 9.57 -39.27 -9.73
N SER A 213 9.09 -38.18 -9.13
CA SER A 213 9.83 -37.42 -8.12
C SER A 213 10.29 -38.32 -6.96
N PRO A 214 11.52 -38.14 -6.43
CA PRO A 214 11.94 -38.77 -5.18
C PRO A 214 11.21 -38.23 -3.94
N PHE A 215 10.33 -37.23 -4.09
CA PHE A 215 9.60 -36.56 -3.00
C PHE A 215 8.09 -36.59 -3.18
N LYS A 216 7.38 -36.58 -2.05
CA LYS A 216 5.92 -36.54 -1.97
C LYS A 216 5.44 -35.08 -2.02
N ALA A 217 4.41 -34.80 -2.81
CA ALA A 217 3.68 -33.54 -2.71
C ALA A 217 2.82 -33.54 -1.44
N GLU A 218 2.98 -32.55 -0.58
CA GLU A 218 2.40 -32.50 0.77
C GLU A 218 2.42 -31.08 1.35
N LYS A 219 1.73 -30.87 2.48
CA LYS A 219 1.67 -29.57 3.17
C LYS A 219 1.59 -29.71 4.69
N LYS A 220 2.11 -28.73 5.42
CA LYS A 220 2.16 -28.68 6.89
C LYS A 220 1.95 -27.24 7.33
N THR A 221 0.97 -27.05 8.20
CA THR A 221 0.70 -25.75 8.81
C THR A 221 1.53 -25.61 10.08
N PHE A 222 2.18 -24.46 10.24
CA PHE A 222 2.85 -24.03 11.45
C PHE A 222 2.05 -22.88 12.07
N GLU A 223 1.95 -22.88 13.39
CA GLU A 223 1.31 -21.83 14.16
C GLU A 223 2.40 -20.87 14.67
N VAL A 224 2.31 -19.59 14.31
CA VAL A 224 3.29 -18.56 14.66
C VAL A 224 3.19 -18.25 16.15
N LYS A 225 4.34 -18.25 16.85
CA LYS A 225 4.45 -18.02 18.30
C LYS A 225 5.73 -17.26 18.62
N ASP A 226 5.80 -16.77 19.86
CA ASP A 226 6.97 -16.17 20.47
C ASP A 226 7.49 -14.90 19.75
N LEU A 227 6.65 -14.27 18.93
CA LEU A 227 6.87 -12.89 18.45
C LEU A 227 6.67 -11.91 19.59
N LYS A 228 7.50 -10.86 19.64
CA LYS A 228 7.45 -9.84 20.69
C LYS A 228 6.23 -8.93 20.55
N ASP A 229 5.63 -8.53 21.66
CA ASP A 229 4.70 -7.40 21.65
C ASP A 229 5.42 -6.08 21.40
N TYR A 230 4.74 -5.16 20.72
CA TYR A 230 5.18 -3.77 20.58
C TYR A 230 4.95 -2.97 21.87
N GLU A 231 5.95 -2.24 22.35
CA GLU A 231 5.77 -1.25 23.41
C GLU A 231 4.77 -0.17 22.96
N LYS A 232 3.79 0.19 23.80
CA LYS A 232 2.77 1.17 23.47
C LYS A 232 3.14 2.58 23.93
N VAL A 233 3.12 3.51 22.98
CA VAL A 233 3.23 4.95 23.21
C VAL A 233 1.87 5.58 22.91
N SER A 234 1.37 6.49 23.75
CA SER A 234 0.09 7.14 23.46
C SER A 234 0.26 8.36 22.55
N ALA A 235 -0.69 8.57 21.64
CA ALA A 235 -0.71 9.79 20.84
C ALA A 235 -0.87 11.07 21.72
N ALA A 236 -1.40 10.93 22.93
CA ALA A 236 -1.50 12.02 23.91
C ALA A 236 -0.18 12.32 24.63
N ASP A 237 0.78 11.39 24.65
CA ASP A 237 2.14 11.64 25.15
C ASP A 237 2.99 12.35 24.09
N LEU A 238 2.95 11.88 22.84
CA LEU A 238 3.64 12.51 21.70
C LEU A 238 3.23 14.00 21.50
N LEU A 239 1.97 14.33 21.81
CA LEU A 239 1.46 15.71 21.76
C LEU A 239 2.06 16.63 22.85
N LYS A 240 2.72 16.08 23.88
CA LYS A 240 3.47 16.87 24.88
C LYS A 240 4.87 17.20 24.39
N GLU A 241 5.43 16.36 23.52
CA GLU A 241 6.75 16.53 22.90
C GLU A 241 6.67 17.42 21.64
N THR A 242 5.53 17.42 20.95
CA THR A 242 5.24 18.30 19.80
C THR A 242 3.88 18.99 20.01
N PRO A 243 3.81 20.01 20.88
CA PRO A 243 2.55 20.66 21.24
C PRO A 243 1.95 21.47 20.09
N VAL A 244 0.67 21.84 20.23
CA VAL A 244 -0.02 22.69 19.25
C VAL A 244 -0.34 24.06 19.82
N THR A 245 -0.20 25.08 18.97
CA THR A 245 -0.49 26.47 19.31
C THR A 245 -1.59 27.04 18.42
N PHE A 246 -2.54 27.75 19.02
CA PHE A 246 -3.64 28.41 18.32
C PHE A 246 -3.41 29.92 18.27
N SER A 247 -3.63 30.54 17.11
CA SER A 247 -3.38 31.97 16.90
C SER A 247 -4.42 32.62 16.00
N GLY A 248 -4.60 33.94 16.18
CA GLY A 248 -5.63 34.73 15.50
C GLY A 248 -6.88 34.97 16.35
N PHE A 249 -8.03 35.09 15.70
CA PHE A 249 -9.32 35.39 16.33
C PHE A 249 -10.31 34.24 16.19
N ASN A 250 -11.31 34.21 17.06
CA ASN A 250 -12.43 33.28 16.97
C ASN A 250 -13.14 33.42 15.60
N GLY A 251 -13.19 32.33 14.82
CA GLY A 251 -13.71 32.31 13.44
C GLY A 251 -12.69 32.65 12.35
N TYR A 252 -11.46 32.99 12.74
CA TYR A 252 -10.33 33.34 11.87
C TYR A 252 -9.02 32.71 12.38
N GLY A 253 -9.12 31.67 13.22
CA GLY A 253 -7.97 31.06 13.89
C GLY A 253 -7.16 30.15 12.97
N THR A 254 -5.89 29.96 13.32
CA THR A 254 -5.00 28.97 12.72
C THR A 254 -4.38 28.10 13.81
N ILE A 255 -4.07 26.85 13.47
CA ILE A 255 -3.38 25.87 14.32
C ILE A 255 -1.96 25.67 13.81
N SER A 256 -0.95 25.84 14.65
CA SER A 256 0.44 25.41 14.39
C SER A 256 0.71 24.11 15.15
N ILE A 257 1.64 23.31 14.64
CA ILE A 257 2.28 22.22 15.38
C ILE A 257 3.70 22.70 15.65
N ASP A 258 4.07 22.78 16.92
CA ASP A 258 5.39 23.21 17.36
C ASP A 258 6.36 22.02 17.25
N LYS A 259 7.64 22.32 17.01
CA LYS A 259 8.69 21.32 16.88
C LYS A 259 9.21 20.85 18.24
N ASN A 260 9.72 19.63 18.29
CA ASN A 260 10.46 19.10 19.43
C ASN A 260 11.90 19.69 19.49
N ASP A 261 12.68 19.27 20.50
CA ASP A 261 14.08 19.67 20.68
C ASP A 261 15.01 19.24 19.52
N ASP A 262 14.60 18.26 18.70
CA ASP A 262 15.34 17.75 17.53
C ASP A 262 14.93 18.41 16.19
N ASP A 263 14.12 19.48 16.22
CA ASP A 263 13.59 20.20 15.05
C ASP A 263 12.57 19.39 14.19
N GLU A 264 11.99 18.32 14.75
CA GLU A 264 10.98 17.45 14.12
C GLU A 264 9.53 17.76 14.55
N THR A 265 8.54 17.25 13.79
CA THR A 265 7.11 17.23 14.17
C THR A 265 6.56 15.81 14.05
N TYR A 266 5.99 15.26 15.13
CA TYR A 266 5.43 13.90 15.14
C TYR A 266 4.02 13.81 14.56
N PHE A 267 3.41 14.94 14.18
CA PHE A 267 2.05 15.01 13.67
C PHE A 267 1.95 15.73 12.32
N ASP A 268 1.05 15.21 11.49
CA ASP A 268 0.54 15.83 10.27
C ASP A 268 -0.92 16.29 10.48
N PHE A 269 -1.35 17.28 9.69
CA PHE A 269 -2.77 17.60 9.55
C PHE A 269 -3.49 16.55 8.73
N GLU A 270 -4.71 16.17 9.13
CA GLU A 270 -5.53 15.21 8.39
C GLU A 270 -5.75 15.67 6.93
N ASN A 271 -5.59 14.74 5.97
CA ASN A 271 -5.59 15.01 4.52
C ASN A 271 -4.48 15.98 4.03
N GLY A 272 -3.43 16.22 4.82
CA GLY A 272 -2.29 17.07 4.44
C GLY A 272 -2.63 18.55 4.30
N LYS A 273 -3.77 19.01 4.86
CA LYS A 273 -4.25 20.39 4.75
C LYS A 273 -4.42 21.02 6.11
N ARG A 274 -3.60 22.03 6.41
CA ARG A 274 -3.70 22.85 7.63
C ARG A 274 -5.12 23.46 7.74
N PRO A 275 -5.87 23.20 8.82
CA PRO A 275 -7.14 23.86 9.08
C PRO A 275 -6.97 25.38 9.22
N THR A 276 -7.97 26.12 8.74
CA THR A 276 -8.03 27.59 8.80
C THR A 276 -9.42 28.02 9.25
N ASN A 277 -9.57 29.27 9.67
CA ASN A 277 -10.85 29.86 10.10
C ASN A 277 -11.44 29.24 11.38
N LEU A 278 -10.57 28.68 12.23
CA LEU A 278 -10.94 27.99 13.46
C LEU A 278 -11.62 28.92 14.48
N LYS A 279 -12.44 28.31 15.33
CA LYS A 279 -13.20 28.93 16.43
C LYS A 279 -12.85 28.29 17.77
N ASN A 280 -13.02 29.05 18.85
CA ASN A 280 -12.93 28.48 20.20
C ASN A 280 -13.99 27.38 20.36
N GLY A 281 -13.57 26.18 20.77
CA GLY A 281 -14.42 25.00 20.87
C GLY A 281 -14.52 24.12 19.61
N ASP A 282 -13.89 24.51 18.49
CA ASP A 282 -13.70 23.59 17.36
C ASP A 282 -12.80 22.41 17.77
N LYS A 283 -12.93 21.28 17.09
CA LYS A 283 -12.09 20.08 17.25
C LYS A 283 -11.26 19.86 16.00
N VAL A 284 -9.97 19.63 16.15
CA VAL A 284 -9.04 19.33 15.06
C VAL A 284 -8.42 17.95 15.25
N THR A 285 -8.53 17.09 14.24
CA THR A 285 -7.82 15.81 14.19
C THR A 285 -6.39 16.02 13.69
N LEU A 286 -5.42 15.48 14.43
CA LEU A 286 -4.04 15.34 14.02
C LEU A 286 -3.74 13.86 13.78
N ALA A 287 -2.95 13.53 12.76
CA ALA A 287 -2.48 12.18 12.50
C ALA A 287 -1.00 12.08 12.90
N VAL A 288 -0.60 10.99 13.56
CA VAL A 288 0.83 10.73 13.82
C VAL A 288 1.50 10.47 12.45
N SER A 289 2.61 11.14 12.18
CA SER A 289 3.24 11.13 10.85
C SER A 289 3.72 9.73 10.46
N SER A 290 3.65 9.42 9.16
CA SER A 290 3.94 8.06 8.68
C SER A 290 5.41 7.67 8.91
N ASP A 291 6.32 8.62 8.74
CA ASP A 291 7.75 8.44 8.94
C ASP A 291 8.06 8.17 10.42
N TYR A 292 7.44 8.92 11.35
CA TYR A 292 7.60 8.70 12.79
C TYR A 292 6.98 7.36 13.24
N ILE A 293 5.87 6.94 12.64
CA ILE A 293 5.29 5.60 12.86
C ILE A 293 6.29 4.48 12.48
N ASP A 294 7.10 4.66 11.43
CA ASP A 294 8.13 3.68 11.04
C ASP A 294 9.39 3.76 11.92
N THR A 295 9.78 4.96 12.37
CA THR A 295 10.80 5.15 13.42
C THR A 295 10.42 4.43 14.72
N LEU A 296 9.17 4.57 15.18
CA LEU A 296 8.64 3.83 16.33
C LEU A 296 8.73 2.31 16.10
N LYS A 297 8.27 1.79 14.95
CA LYS A 297 8.36 0.34 14.66
C LYS A 297 9.80 -0.17 14.71
N SER A 298 10.76 0.61 14.21
CA SER A 298 12.18 0.24 14.19
C SER A 298 12.77 0.09 15.60
N SER A 299 12.29 0.88 16.56
CA SER A 299 12.68 0.83 17.97
C SER A 299 11.87 -0.16 18.82
N GLY A 300 10.96 -0.93 18.22
CA GLY A 300 10.10 -1.87 18.94
C GLY A 300 8.87 -1.23 19.60
N LYS A 301 8.53 -0.01 19.21
CA LYS A 301 7.36 0.75 19.70
C LYS A 301 6.25 0.82 18.66
N MET A 302 5.02 1.05 19.10
CA MET A 302 3.88 1.32 18.24
C MET A 302 2.88 2.21 18.96
N VAL A 303 2.30 3.17 18.25
CA VAL A 303 1.19 3.98 18.80
C VAL A 303 -0.02 3.12 19.20
N ASP A 304 -0.80 3.61 20.16
CA ASP A 304 -2.11 3.08 20.52
C ASP A 304 -3.20 3.52 19.52
N SER A 305 -3.19 4.80 19.15
CA SER A 305 -4.01 5.44 18.14
C SER A 305 -3.13 6.10 17.08
N LYS A 306 -3.57 6.09 15.82
CA LYS A 306 -2.92 6.86 14.73
C LYS A 306 -3.30 8.34 14.74
N THR A 307 -4.29 8.74 15.53
CA THR A 307 -4.79 10.11 15.57
C THR A 307 -5.02 10.58 17.01
N VAL A 308 -4.91 11.89 17.21
CA VAL A 308 -5.31 12.59 18.43
C VAL A 308 -6.21 13.76 18.05
N GLU A 309 -7.20 14.08 18.89
CA GLU A 309 -8.08 15.21 18.71
C GLU A 309 -7.66 16.32 19.68
N VAL A 310 -7.54 17.55 19.17
CA VAL A 310 -7.23 18.75 19.97
C VAL A 310 -8.40 19.74 19.89
N THR A 311 -8.78 20.30 21.03
CA THR A 311 -9.78 21.38 21.09
C THR A 311 -9.11 22.72 20.87
N VAL A 312 -9.70 23.56 20.02
CA VAL A 312 -9.23 24.92 19.75
C VAL A 312 -9.61 25.83 20.91
N GLU A 313 -8.60 26.44 21.55
CA GLU A 313 -8.78 27.33 22.69
C GLU A 313 -7.84 28.55 22.58
N GLY A 314 -8.14 29.62 23.31
CA GLY A 314 -7.27 30.80 23.43
C GLY A 314 -7.29 31.78 22.24
N LEU A 315 -8.14 31.57 21.23
CA LEU A 315 -8.33 32.56 20.17
C LEU A 315 -9.01 33.82 20.73
N LYS A 316 -8.54 35.00 20.31
CA LYS A 316 -9.08 36.30 20.77
C LYS A 316 -10.46 36.57 20.17
N GLU A 317 -11.29 37.37 20.83
CA GLU A 317 -12.53 37.86 20.24
C GLU A 317 -12.27 39.15 19.46
N LEU A 318 -12.98 39.38 18.35
CA LEU A 318 -12.80 40.60 17.55
C LEU A 318 -13.21 41.88 18.33
N LYS A 319 -14.10 41.73 19.32
CA LYS A 319 -14.48 42.78 20.26
C LYS A 319 -13.35 43.21 21.22
N ASP A 320 -12.27 42.43 21.30
CA ASP A 320 -11.09 42.75 22.12
C ASP A 320 -10.13 43.70 21.40
N VAL A 321 -10.33 43.95 20.09
CA VAL A 321 -9.57 44.90 19.28
C VAL A 321 -10.06 46.32 19.57
N LYS A 322 -9.31 47.01 20.43
CA LYS A 322 -9.73 48.24 21.15
C LYS A 322 -10.29 49.37 20.25
N ASN A 323 -9.74 49.53 19.06
CA ASN A 323 -10.09 50.58 18.09
C ASN A 323 -10.71 50.03 16.79
N PHE A 324 -11.33 48.84 16.82
CA PHE A 324 -12.02 48.27 15.65
C PHE A 324 -13.20 49.14 15.18
N ALA A 325 -13.92 49.77 16.11
CA ALA A 325 -15.00 50.71 15.78
C ALA A 325 -14.50 51.94 15.00
N ASP A 326 -13.27 52.41 15.28
CA ASP A 326 -12.65 53.51 14.53
C ASP A 326 -12.30 53.10 13.10
N LEU A 327 -11.90 51.84 12.86
CA LEU A 327 -11.70 51.29 11.51
C LEU A 327 -13.03 51.28 10.72
N LEU A 328 -14.12 50.79 11.32
CA LEU A 328 -15.44 50.79 10.69
C LEU A 328 -15.92 52.22 10.35
N LYS A 329 -15.69 53.18 11.24
CA LYS A 329 -15.96 54.60 10.98
C LYS A 329 -15.08 55.15 9.86
N LYS A 330 -13.79 54.78 9.80
CA LYS A 330 -12.84 55.19 8.74
C LYS A 330 -13.36 54.76 7.35
N ASN A 331 -13.99 53.59 7.24
CA ASN A 331 -14.65 53.12 6.02
C ASN A 331 -15.82 54.04 5.61
N GLU A 332 -16.66 54.41 6.58
CA GLU A 332 -17.81 55.29 6.35
C GLU A 332 -17.36 56.68 5.88
N ASP A 333 -16.39 57.29 6.56
CA ASP A 333 -15.82 58.59 6.19
C ASP A 333 -15.11 58.54 4.82
N TYR A 334 -14.45 57.43 4.49
CA TYR A 334 -13.86 57.21 3.15
C TYR A 334 -14.94 57.14 2.07
N SER A 335 -15.99 56.32 2.22
CA SER A 335 -17.06 56.18 1.21
C SER A 335 -17.76 57.51 0.89
N LYS A 336 -18.04 58.32 1.93
CA LYS A 336 -18.56 59.70 1.82
C LYS A 336 -17.57 60.65 1.14
N SER A 337 -16.27 60.50 1.40
CA SER A 337 -15.24 61.40 0.84
C SER A 337 -15.09 61.30 -0.69
N GLU A 338 -15.39 60.13 -1.25
CA GLU A 338 -15.36 59.83 -2.69
C GLU A 338 -16.70 60.14 -3.40
N HIS A 339 -17.81 60.27 -2.66
CA HIS A 339 -19.16 60.48 -3.20
C HIS A 339 -19.80 61.76 -2.62
N LYS A 340 -19.12 62.88 -2.85
CA LYS A 340 -19.60 64.20 -2.44
C LYS A 340 -20.64 64.71 -3.44
N ASN A 341 -21.75 65.25 -2.92
CA ASN A 341 -22.76 65.92 -3.75
C ASN A 341 -22.24 67.29 -4.22
N ASP A 342 -22.57 67.65 -5.45
CA ASP A 342 -22.25 68.95 -6.06
C ASP A 342 -23.46 69.47 -6.86
N SER A 343 -23.30 70.57 -7.61
CA SER A 343 -24.36 71.20 -8.41
C SER A 343 -24.87 70.36 -9.60
N PHE A 344 -24.24 69.23 -9.89
CA PHE A 344 -24.44 68.39 -11.07
C PHE A 344 -24.65 66.91 -10.73
N ASN A 345 -24.18 66.47 -9.56
CA ASN A 345 -24.17 65.08 -9.10
C ASN A 345 -24.74 64.96 -7.68
N THR A 346 -25.67 64.03 -7.49
CA THR A 346 -26.14 63.59 -6.17
C THR A 346 -25.85 62.11 -5.98
N TYR A 347 -25.39 61.72 -4.80
CA TYR A 347 -25.12 60.34 -4.41
C TYR A 347 -25.94 59.98 -3.16
N VAL A 348 -26.49 58.77 -3.15
CA VAL A 348 -27.10 58.13 -1.98
C VAL A 348 -26.38 56.80 -1.75
N LEU A 349 -25.87 56.59 -0.54
CA LEU A 349 -25.10 55.41 -0.15
C LEU A 349 -25.88 54.61 0.89
N GLU A 350 -26.29 53.40 0.52
CA GLU A 350 -26.99 52.47 1.41
C GLU A 350 -26.04 51.31 1.76
N SER A 351 -25.61 51.19 3.02
CA SER A 351 -24.76 50.07 3.46
C SER A 351 -25.48 48.74 3.28
N GLN A 352 -24.81 47.76 2.69
CA GLN A 352 -25.30 46.40 2.42
C GLN A 352 -24.66 45.35 3.34
N GLY A 353 -23.73 45.76 4.21
CA GLY A 353 -22.97 44.87 5.10
C GLY A 353 -21.48 45.22 5.12
N SER A 354 -20.78 44.84 6.18
CA SER A 354 -19.32 44.90 6.26
C SER A 354 -18.74 43.50 6.15
N TYR A 355 -17.52 43.40 5.62
CA TYR A 355 -16.83 42.14 5.40
C TYR A 355 -15.40 42.23 5.90
N LEU A 356 -14.95 41.18 6.56
CA LEU A 356 -13.70 41.10 7.31
C LEU A 356 -12.81 39.96 6.77
N LYS A 357 -11.53 40.27 6.59
CA LYS A 357 -10.46 39.33 6.27
C LYS A 357 -9.32 39.55 7.26
N VAL A 358 -8.86 38.47 7.88
CA VAL A 358 -7.68 38.48 8.77
C VAL A 358 -6.54 37.80 8.02
N ILE A 359 -5.41 38.48 7.91
CA ILE A 359 -4.21 38.01 7.21
C ILE A 359 -3.15 37.74 8.28
N PRO A 360 -2.81 36.47 8.58
CA PRO A 360 -1.77 36.15 9.54
C PRO A 360 -0.39 36.59 9.02
N GLY A 361 0.43 37.18 9.90
CA GLY A 361 1.75 37.68 9.55
C GLY A 361 2.41 38.32 10.76
N GLU A 362 3.18 37.54 11.51
CA GLU A 362 3.89 38.04 12.69
C GLU A 362 5.26 38.63 12.32
N ASP A 363 5.54 39.82 12.85
CA ASP A 363 6.85 40.45 12.83
C ASP A 363 7.26 40.88 14.26
N LYS A 364 8.18 41.83 14.41
CA LYS A 364 8.61 42.30 15.75
C LYS A 364 7.54 43.14 16.47
N THR A 365 6.61 43.71 15.73
CA THR A 365 5.66 44.76 16.12
C THR A 365 4.20 44.37 15.92
N SER A 366 3.91 43.58 14.88
CA SER A 366 2.57 43.15 14.48
C SER A 366 2.36 41.64 14.68
N THR A 367 1.10 41.24 14.74
CA THR A 367 0.62 39.83 14.73
C THR A 367 -0.11 39.44 13.44
N GLY A 368 -0.36 40.41 12.56
CA GLY A 368 -1.01 40.22 11.27
C GLY A 368 -1.59 41.53 10.73
N LYS A 369 -2.44 41.42 9.70
CA LYS A 369 -3.25 42.53 9.18
C LYS A 369 -4.74 42.18 9.29
N ILE A 370 -5.55 43.22 9.49
CA ILE A 370 -7.01 43.17 9.44
C ILE A 370 -7.46 44.06 8.26
N ALA A 371 -8.10 43.45 7.28
CA ALA A 371 -8.78 44.15 6.19
C ALA A 371 -10.29 44.16 6.46
N LEU A 372 -10.85 45.35 6.71
CA LEU A 372 -12.28 45.56 6.90
C LEU A 372 -12.81 46.44 5.77
N ILE A 373 -13.77 45.92 5.02
CA ILE A 373 -14.50 46.66 3.98
C ILE A 373 -15.97 46.79 4.35
N THR A 374 -16.64 47.81 3.82
CA THR A 374 -18.08 47.96 3.88
C THR A 374 -18.62 48.12 2.46
N VAL A 375 -19.59 47.28 2.07
CA VAL A 375 -20.24 47.35 0.76
C VAL A 375 -21.38 48.35 0.83
N TYR A 376 -21.45 49.26 -0.13
CA TYR A 376 -22.51 50.24 -0.29
C TYR A 376 -23.17 50.07 -1.65
N LYS A 377 -24.50 50.09 -1.67
CA LYS A 377 -25.29 50.37 -2.87
C LYS A 377 -25.22 51.89 -3.08
N VAL A 378 -24.47 52.30 -4.09
CA VAL A 378 -24.28 53.70 -4.48
C VAL A 378 -25.27 54.01 -5.60
N THR A 379 -26.25 54.86 -5.30
CA THR A 379 -27.17 55.43 -6.30
C THR A 379 -26.63 56.82 -6.69
N HIS A 380 -26.25 57.00 -7.94
CA HIS A 380 -25.81 58.29 -8.51
C HIS A 380 -26.93 58.86 -9.37
N THR A 381 -27.25 60.14 -9.18
CA THR A 381 -28.15 60.90 -10.05
C THR A 381 -27.41 62.10 -10.64
N GLY A 382 -27.42 62.22 -11.96
CA GLY A 382 -26.73 63.27 -12.72
C GLY A 382 -27.66 64.35 -13.29
N ILE A 383 -27.06 65.30 -14.01
CA ILE A 383 -27.76 66.38 -14.72
C ILE A 383 -28.87 65.80 -15.61
N GLY A 384 -30.09 66.30 -15.46
CA GLY A 384 -31.26 65.83 -16.20
C GLY A 384 -32.02 64.66 -15.55
N GLY A 385 -31.58 64.19 -14.38
CA GLY A 385 -32.29 63.14 -13.62
C GLY A 385 -32.02 61.71 -14.10
N SER A 386 -30.94 61.49 -14.84
CA SER A 386 -30.43 60.15 -15.12
C SER A 386 -29.85 59.52 -13.86
N THR A 387 -30.09 58.22 -13.65
CA THR A 387 -29.67 57.49 -12.44
C THR A 387 -28.90 56.21 -12.81
N ASP A 388 -27.75 55.98 -12.17
CA ASP A 388 -27.02 54.70 -12.17
C ASP A 388 -26.95 54.14 -10.74
N VAL A 389 -26.89 52.83 -10.60
CA VAL A 389 -26.81 52.12 -9.31
C VAL A 389 -25.70 51.09 -9.38
N ARG A 390 -24.73 51.17 -8.47
CA ARG A 390 -23.63 50.20 -8.36
C ARG A 390 -23.34 49.83 -6.92
N TYR A 391 -23.05 48.56 -6.70
CA TYR A 391 -22.46 48.07 -5.46
C TYR A 391 -20.95 48.34 -5.51
N LYS A 392 -20.44 49.04 -4.50
CA LYS A 392 -19.02 49.35 -4.32
C LYS A 392 -18.61 49.07 -2.88
N TYR A 393 -17.41 48.55 -2.65
CA TYR A 393 -16.84 48.51 -1.31
C TYR A 393 -15.84 49.64 -1.06
N TYR A 394 -15.78 50.07 0.21
CA TYR A 394 -14.79 51.00 0.77
C TYR A 394 -14.27 50.42 2.08
N GLY A 395 -12.95 50.43 2.26
CA GLY A 395 -12.33 49.81 3.42
C GLY A 395 -10.88 50.21 3.65
N TYR A 396 -10.30 49.60 4.67
CA TYR A 396 -8.89 49.74 4.99
C TYR A 396 -8.28 48.41 5.44
N GLU A 397 -6.99 48.24 5.15
CA GLU A 397 -6.13 47.20 5.71
C GLU A 397 -5.18 47.82 6.74
N ALA A 398 -5.25 47.36 7.98
CA ALA A 398 -4.48 47.89 9.12
C ALA A 398 -3.66 46.77 9.78
N TYR A 399 -2.45 47.08 10.24
CA TYR A 399 -1.65 46.14 11.04
C TYR A 399 -2.25 45.96 12.44
N LEU A 400 -2.29 44.73 12.93
CA LEU A 400 -2.70 44.40 14.31
C LEU A 400 -1.47 44.34 15.22
N LEU A 401 -1.27 45.40 15.98
CA LEU A 401 -0.15 45.57 16.90
C LEU A 401 -0.24 44.58 18.07
N LYS A 402 0.91 44.22 18.64
CA LYS A 402 1.00 43.22 19.74
C LYS A 402 0.29 43.63 21.03
N ASP A 403 -0.08 44.90 21.20
CA ASP A 403 -0.88 45.40 22.31
C ASP A 403 -2.41 45.29 22.10
N GLY A 404 -2.86 44.81 20.92
CA GLY A 404 -4.27 44.67 20.55
C GLY A 404 -4.91 45.91 19.91
N ASN A 405 -4.13 46.94 19.57
CA ASN A 405 -4.58 48.05 18.73
C ASN A 405 -4.34 47.77 17.25
N LEU A 406 -5.13 48.41 16.40
CA LEU A 406 -4.87 48.55 14.96
C LEU A 406 -4.03 49.80 14.71
N ASP A 407 -3.03 49.70 13.84
CA ASP A 407 -2.38 50.87 13.25
C ASP A 407 -3.32 51.49 12.20
N LEU A 408 -4.05 52.52 12.64
CA LEU A 408 -4.96 53.30 11.79
C LEU A 408 -4.27 54.50 11.12
N GLU A 409 -2.99 54.77 11.41
CA GLU A 409 -2.22 55.85 10.78
C GLU A 409 -1.61 55.40 9.45
N THR A 410 -1.03 54.19 9.42
CA THR A 410 -0.45 53.60 8.20
C THR A 410 -1.44 52.80 7.34
N ALA A 411 -2.67 52.61 7.81
CA ALA A 411 -3.68 51.76 7.17
C ALA A 411 -3.93 52.07 5.69
N GLU A 412 -3.82 51.04 4.84
CA GLU A 412 -3.90 51.12 3.39
C GLU A 412 -5.36 51.13 2.91
N LYS A 413 -5.70 52.00 1.93
CA LYS A 413 -7.07 52.11 1.39
C LYS A 413 -7.42 50.93 0.48
N ILE A 414 -8.59 50.33 0.70
CA ILE A 414 -9.20 49.32 -0.16
C ILE A 414 -10.49 49.88 -0.78
N SER A 415 -10.67 49.76 -2.11
CA SER A 415 -11.94 50.08 -2.77
C SER A 415 -12.13 49.34 -4.10
N SER A 416 -13.37 49.30 -4.58
CA SER A 416 -13.76 48.67 -5.86
C SER A 416 -14.21 49.69 -6.91
N TRP A 417 -13.99 49.41 -8.20
CA TRP A 417 -14.62 50.14 -9.31
C TRP A 417 -16.16 50.07 -9.29
N GLY A 418 -16.70 48.93 -8.85
CA GLY A 418 -18.12 48.69 -8.63
C GLY A 418 -18.83 47.95 -9.76
N THR A 419 -19.86 47.20 -9.37
CA THR A 419 -20.64 46.31 -10.24
C THR A 419 -22.15 46.52 -10.04
N GLN A 420 -22.96 46.08 -10.99
CA GLN A 420 -24.42 46.00 -10.84
C GLN A 420 -24.88 44.68 -10.20
N ASP A 421 -24.00 43.67 -10.13
CA ASP A 421 -24.27 42.36 -9.52
C ASP A 421 -23.72 42.27 -8.09
N TYR A 422 -24.63 42.32 -7.11
CA TYR A 422 -24.29 42.18 -5.69
C TYR A 422 -23.97 40.74 -5.26
N GLU A 423 -24.55 39.73 -5.92
CA GLU A 423 -24.30 38.33 -5.59
C GLU A 423 -22.93 37.90 -6.12
N GLY A 424 -22.59 38.31 -7.34
CA GLY A 424 -21.23 38.19 -7.90
C GLY A 424 -20.18 38.87 -7.03
N LEU A 425 -20.44 40.09 -6.54
CA LEU A 425 -19.53 40.79 -5.62
C LEU A 425 -19.32 40.02 -4.30
N LYS A 426 -20.38 39.43 -3.73
CA LYS A 426 -20.23 38.60 -2.52
C LYS A 426 -19.44 37.31 -2.80
N ALA A 427 -19.59 36.71 -3.98
CA ALA A 427 -18.81 35.54 -4.39
C ALA A 427 -17.32 35.86 -4.63
N GLU A 428 -17.04 37.03 -5.22
CA GLU A 428 -15.68 37.59 -5.35
C GLU A 428 -15.04 37.77 -3.96
N LEU A 429 -15.71 38.50 -3.06
CA LEU A 429 -15.23 38.74 -1.69
C LEU A 429 -15.00 37.43 -0.89
N ALA A 430 -15.90 36.45 -1.02
CA ALA A 430 -15.74 35.14 -0.38
C ALA A 430 -14.55 34.36 -0.96
N THR A 431 -14.30 34.46 -2.27
CA THR A 431 -13.14 33.85 -2.95
C THR A 431 -11.83 34.49 -2.48
N ASP A 432 -11.83 35.81 -2.29
CA ASP A 432 -10.73 36.58 -1.73
C ASP A 432 -10.52 36.35 -0.22
N GLY A 433 -11.37 35.56 0.44
CA GLY A 433 -11.23 35.20 1.86
C GLY A 433 -11.82 36.21 2.84
N TYR A 434 -12.64 37.16 2.37
CA TYR A 434 -13.49 37.96 3.25
C TYR A 434 -14.71 37.16 3.70
N LYS A 435 -15.22 37.44 4.91
CA LYS A 435 -16.50 36.94 5.41
C LYS A 435 -17.36 38.09 5.90
N GLU A 436 -18.68 37.93 5.90
CA GLU A 436 -19.58 38.91 6.49
C GLU A 436 -19.26 39.15 7.97
N TYR A 437 -19.14 40.42 8.36
CA TYR A 437 -18.92 40.87 9.72
C TYR A 437 -20.24 41.36 10.32
N SER A 438 -20.69 40.70 11.38
CA SER A 438 -21.80 41.15 12.21
C SER A 438 -21.28 41.58 13.57
N GLU A 439 -21.59 42.81 13.99
CA GLU A 439 -21.29 43.36 15.32
C GLU A 439 -22.08 42.67 16.46
N LYS A 440 -23.03 41.78 16.12
CA LYS A 440 -23.77 40.98 17.09
C LYS A 440 -22.86 39.95 17.76
N SER A 441 -22.61 40.16 19.05
CA SER A 441 -22.02 39.15 19.94
C SER A 441 -22.78 37.83 19.89
N ASN A 442 -22.04 36.74 19.76
CA ASN A 442 -22.33 35.50 20.49
C ASN A 442 -21.61 35.54 21.86
#